data_AF-A0A7X5ZKC7-F1
#
_entry.id   AF-A0A7X5ZKC7-F1
#
_cell.length_a   1.000
_cell.length_b   1.000
_cell.length_c   1.000
_cell.angle_alpha   90.00
_cell.angle_beta   90.00
_cell.angle_gamma   90.00
#
_symmetry.space_group_name_H-M   'P 1'
#
loop_
_entity.id
_entity.type
_entity.pdbx_description
1 polymer ?
#
loop_
_entity_poly.entity_id
_entity_poly.type
_entity_poly.pdbx_seq_one_letter_code
_entity_poly.pdbx_strand_id
1 'polypeptide(L)'
;MNKRPWLIHVLWFLGVLVSGGLGYYLGGQTVGSVLGRLYMQNRRSFQFADIAMTVTALEKADPAFSRRRDIDRLRFSLLNLAYQDGEWKCTENDRRILVRAKTWLEANPDQQLSPDSPVLDGLRICDAH
;
A
#
# COMPACT_ATOMS: atom_id res chain seq x y z
N MET A 1 -52.28 -30.05 29.35
CA MET A 1 -51.00 -29.31 29.31
C MET A 1 -50.77 -28.87 27.86
N ASN A 2 -51.31 -27.71 27.46
CA ASN A 2 -51.20 -27.22 26.10
C ASN A 2 -49.84 -26.55 25.90
N LYS A 3 -48.98 -27.18 25.12
CA LYS A 3 -47.71 -26.60 24.67
C LYS A 3 -48.04 -25.36 23.84
N ARG A 4 -47.62 -24.18 24.31
CA ARG A 4 -47.87 -22.87 23.68
C ARG A 4 -47.13 -22.80 22.33
N PRO A 5 -47.81 -22.90 21.18
CA PRO A 5 -47.17 -22.94 19.86
C PRO A 5 -46.44 -21.62 19.50
N TRP A 6 -46.82 -20.51 20.14
CA TRP A 6 -46.19 -19.21 19.98
C TRP A 6 -44.71 -19.17 20.37
N LEU A 7 -44.27 -19.99 21.34
CA LEU A 7 -42.86 -20.05 21.75
C LEU A 7 -41.93 -20.49 20.61
N ILE A 8 -42.42 -21.35 19.72
CA ILE A 8 -41.65 -21.83 18.57
C ILE A 8 -41.40 -20.68 17.58
N HIS A 9 -42.41 -19.84 17.33
CA HIS A 9 -42.27 -18.67 16.45
C HIS A 9 -41.32 -17.61 17.00
N VAL A 10 -41.32 -17.39 18.33
CA VAL A 10 -40.37 -16.49 19.00
C VAL A 10 -38.94 -17.02 18.87
N LEU A 11 -38.73 -18.32 19.03
CA LEU A 11 -37.41 -18.95 18.85
C LEU A 11 -36.92 -18.84 17.40
N TRP A 12 -37.79 -19.04 16.41
CA TRP A 12 -37.44 -18.82 15.00
C TRP A 12 -37.07 -17.37 14.70
N PHE A 13 -37.84 -16.41 15.22
CA PHE A 13 -37.57 -14.99 15.04
C PHE A 13 -36.22 -14.59 15.66
N LEU A 14 -35.94 -15.06 16.87
CA LEU A 14 -34.63 -14.88 17.51
C LEU A 14 -33.50 -15.55 16.71
N GLY A 15 -33.73 -16.74 16.17
CA GLY A 15 -32.78 -17.43 15.31
C GLY A 15 -32.44 -16.65 14.03
N VAL A 16 -33.43 -16.00 13.41
CA VAL A 16 -33.22 -15.13 12.24
C VAL A 16 -32.46 -13.86 12.63
N LEU A 17 -32.79 -13.23 13.75
CA LEU A 17 -32.08 -12.05 14.23
C LEU A 17 -30.62 -12.34 14.57
N VAL A 18 -30.35 -13.45 15.26
CA VAL A 18 -28.99 -13.84 15.61
C VAL A 18 -28.20 -14.21 14.36
N SER A 19 -28.77 -15.04 13.46
CA SER A 19 -28.05 -15.44 12.24
C SER A 19 -27.83 -14.25 11.28
N GLY A 20 -28.80 -13.35 11.15
CA GLY A 20 -28.66 -12.11 10.38
C GLY A 20 -27.63 -11.15 10.97
N GLY A 21 -27.64 -10.95 12.29
CA GLY A 21 -26.67 -10.11 12.99
C GLY A 21 -25.25 -10.66 12.91
N LEU A 22 -25.08 -11.98 13.10
CA LEU A 22 -23.79 -12.65 12.98
C LEU A 22 -23.27 -12.58 11.53
N GLY A 23 -24.14 -12.84 10.55
CA GLY A 23 -23.81 -12.75 9.14
C GLY A 23 -23.40 -11.34 8.71
N TYR A 24 -24.10 -10.32 9.19
CA TYR A 24 -23.75 -8.92 8.94
C TYR A 24 -22.40 -8.55 9.58
N TYR A 25 -22.16 -8.94 10.82
CA TYR A 25 -20.91 -8.66 11.53
C TYR A 25 -19.71 -9.33 10.85
N LEU A 26 -19.80 -10.63 10.58
CA LEU A 26 -18.73 -11.39 9.91
C LEU A 26 -18.52 -10.92 8.47
N GLY A 27 -19.61 -10.61 7.75
CA GLY A 27 -19.54 -10.05 6.40
C GLY A 27 -18.86 -8.69 6.38
N GLY A 28 -19.21 -7.79 7.30
CA GLY A 28 -18.59 -6.47 7.43
C GLY A 28 -17.09 -6.53 7.74
N GLN A 29 -16.67 -7.39 8.67
CA GLN A 29 -15.24 -7.60 8.94
C GLN A 29 -14.49 -8.14 7.73
N THR A 30 -15.09 -9.12 7.03
CA THR A 30 -14.47 -9.73 5.85
C THR A 30 -14.31 -8.71 4.73
N VAL A 31 -15.37 -7.99 4.38
CA VAL A 31 -15.35 -6.95 3.33
C VAL A 31 -14.38 -5.83 3.70
N GLY A 32 -14.39 -5.36 4.95
CA GLY A 32 -13.47 -4.34 5.43
C GLY A 32 -12.00 -4.78 5.31
N SER A 33 -11.69 -6.02 5.66
CA SER A 33 -10.33 -6.56 5.56
C SER A 33 -9.87 -6.69 4.10
N VAL A 34 -10.75 -7.11 3.19
CA VAL A 34 -10.44 -7.26 1.75
C VAL A 34 -10.25 -5.90 1.10
N LEU A 35 -11.15 -4.95 1.36
CA LEU A 35 -11.02 -3.57 0.86
C LEU A 35 -9.77 -2.89 1.44
N GLY A 36 -9.44 -3.13 2.70
CA GLY A 36 -8.20 -2.64 3.32
C GLY A 36 -6.96 -3.18 2.61
N ARG A 37 -6.91 -4.48 2.30
CA ARG A 37 -5.80 -5.07 1.54
C ARG A 37 -5.71 -4.50 0.12
N LEU A 38 -6.83 -4.38 -0.59
CA LEU A 38 -6.89 -3.78 -1.93
C LEU A 38 -6.42 -2.33 -1.92
N TYR A 39 -6.85 -1.53 -0.94
CA TYR A 39 -6.42 -0.15 -0.79
C TYR A 39 -4.90 -0.04 -0.59
N MET A 40 -4.34 -0.90 0.27
CA MET A 40 -2.89 -0.92 0.52
C MET A 40 -2.09 -1.38 -0.70
N GLN A 41 -2.58 -2.38 -1.45
CA GLN A 41 -1.99 -2.79 -2.72
C GLN A 41 -2.03 -1.65 -3.75
N ASN A 42 -3.15 -0.96 -3.86
CA ASN A 42 -3.29 0.15 -4.79
C ASN A 42 -2.35 1.30 -4.44
N ARG A 43 -2.26 1.65 -3.14
CA ARG A 43 -1.34 2.69 -2.64
C ARG A 43 0.12 2.37 -2.96
N ARG A 44 0.55 1.10 -2.81
CA ARG A 44 1.88 0.60 -3.20
C ARG A 44 2.13 0.79 -4.69
N SER A 45 1.22 0.30 -5.54
CA SER A 45 1.32 0.44 -7.00
C SER A 45 1.41 1.90 -7.44
N PHE A 46 0.69 2.79 -6.77
CA PHE A 46 0.81 4.23 -6.99
C PHE A 46 2.20 4.76 -6.64
N GLN A 47 2.84 4.31 -5.55
CA GLN A 47 4.20 4.75 -5.23
C GLN A 47 5.21 4.30 -6.30
N PHE A 48 5.13 3.05 -6.78
CA PHE A 48 6.02 2.58 -7.86
C PHE A 48 5.81 3.36 -9.16
N ALA A 49 4.55 3.61 -9.54
CA ALA A 49 4.24 4.44 -10.71
C ALA A 49 4.79 5.86 -10.54
N ASP A 50 4.66 6.43 -9.34
CA ASP A 50 5.16 7.78 -9.04
C ASP A 50 6.69 7.86 -9.12
N ILE A 51 7.39 6.86 -8.59
CA ILE A 51 8.85 6.74 -8.71
C ILE A 51 9.25 6.65 -10.19
N ALA A 52 8.61 5.78 -10.97
CA ALA A 52 8.92 5.60 -12.38
C ALA A 52 8.72 6.89 -13.19
N MET A 53 7.62 7.60 -12.95
CA MET A 53 7.33 8.89 -13.59
C MET A 53 8.32 9.95 -13.16
N THR A 54 8.63 10.03 -11.87
CA THR A 54 9.53 11.06 -11.32
C THR A 54 10.96 10.86 -11.80
N VAL A 55 11.48 9.63 -11.82
CA VAL A 55 12.81 9.33 -12.39
C VAL A 55 12.84 9.67 -13.88
N THR A 56 11.78 9.35 -14.63
CA THR A 56 11.68 9.73 -16.05
C THR A 56 11.64 11.25 -16.24
N ALA A 57 10.99 11.98 -15.35
CA ALA A 57 10.99 13.44 -15.37
C ALA A 57 12.38 14.00 -15.06
N LEU A 58 13.06 13.47 -14.05
CA LEU A 58 14.42 13.85 -13.65
C LEU A 58 15.46 13.59 -14.75
N GLU A 59 15.32 12.52 -15.52
CA GLU A 59 16.19 12.23 -16.67
C GLU A 59 15.95 13.20 -17.85
N LYS A 60 14.76 13.78 -17.97
CA LYS A 60 14.38 14.68 -19.07
C LYS A 60 14.43 16.17 -18.67
N ALA A 61 14.59 16.49 -17.39
CA ALA A 61 14.40 17.84 -16.88
C ALA A 61 15.63 18.73 -17.12
N ASP A 62 15.39 19.87 -17.79
CA ASP A 62 16.40 20.90 -18.09
C ASP A 62 16.45 22.09 -17.08
N PRO A 63 15.37 22.47 -16.33
CA PRO A 63 15.50 23.51 -15.30
C PRO A 63 15.75 22.96 -13.88
N ALA A 64 16.68 23.61 -13.15
CA ALA A 64 17.05 23.25 -11.77
C ALA A 64 15.88 23.28 -10.77
N PHE A 65 14.85 24.12 -11.01
CA PHE A 65 13.69 24.24 -10.12
C PHE A 65 12.75 23.03 -10.20
N SER A 66 12.49 22.48 -11.40
CA SER A 66 11.70 21.24 -11.53
C SER A 66 12.49 20.08 -10.95
N ARG A 67 13.80 20.04 -11.16
CA ARG A 67 14.69 19.01 -10.63
C ARG A 67 14.61 18.87 -9.10
N ARG A 68 14.63 19.98 -8.36
CA ARG A 68 14.53 19.91 -6.88
C ARG A 68 13.18 19.36 -6.42
N ARG A 69 12.08 19.83 -7.03
CA ARG A 69 10.73 19.33 -6.73
C ARG A 69 10.61 17.84 -7.02
N ASP A 70 11.17 17.40 -8.13
CA ASP A 70 11.11 16.00 -8.55
C ASP A 70 11.99 15.12 -7.65
N ILE A 71 13.14 15.62 -7.17
CA ILE A 71 13.93 14.94 -6.13
C ILE A 71 13.10 14.79 -4.85
N ASP A 72 12.46 15.85 -4.36
CA ASP A 72 11.65 15.79 -3.15
C ASP A 72 10.46 14.81 -3.30
N ARG A 73 9.84 14.79 -4.48
CA ARG A 73 8.78 13.82 -4.82
C ARG A 73 9.31 12.38 -4.82
N LEU A 74 10.48 12.15 -5.42
CA LEU A 74 11.13 10.84 -5.42
C LEU A 74 11.40 10.36 -3.99
N ARG A 75 11.96 11.23 -3.13
CA ARG A 75 12.21 10.91 -1.72
C ARG A 75 10.92 10.58 -0.98
N PHE A 76 9.86 11.37 -1.17
CA PHE A 76 8.58 11.15 -0.52
C PHE A 76 7.98 9.79 -0.90
N SER A 77 8.04 9.42 -2.19
CA SER A 77 7.48 8.16 -2.67
C SER A 77 8.30 6.95 -2.21
N LEU A 78 9.63 7.06 -2.17
CA LEU A 78 10.50 6.04 -1.58
C LEU A 78 10.30 5.90 -0.06
N LEU A 79 10.14 7.01 0.65
CA LEU A 79 9.82 7.02 2.08
C LEU A 79 8.48 6.33 2.37
N ASN A 80 7.45 6.62 1.56
CA ASN A 80 6.15 5.97 1.67
C ASN A 80 6.23 4.47 1.38
N LEU A 81 7.10 4.03 0.46
CA LEU A 81 7.36 2.61 0.28
C LEU A 81 8.02 2.01 1.52
N ALA A 82 9.04 2.66 2.09
CA ALA A 82 9.77 2.17 3.26
C ALA A 82 8.85 1.90 4.46
N TYR A 83 7.84 2.74 4.67
CA TYR A 83 6.85 2.57 5.76
C TYR A 83 5.73 1.56 5.46
N GLN A 84 5.72 0.93 4.29
CA GLN A 84 4.69 -0.04 3.96
C GLN A 84 5.12 -1.44 4.41
N ASP A 85 4.61 -1.85 5.57
CA ASP A 85 4.74 -3.22 6.09
C ASP A 85 3.92 -4.23 5.28
N GLY A 86 4.49 -5.42 5.04
CA GLY A 86 3.75 -6.61 4.59
C GLY A 86 4.51 -7.53 3.63
N GLU A 87 4.06 -8.79 3.57
CA GLU A 87 4.55 -9.90 2.70
C GLU A 87 4.29 -9.68 1.19
N TRP A 88 4.48 -8.46 0.70
CA TRP A 88 4.30 -8.14 -0.71
C TRP A 88 5.48 -8.65 -1.52
N LYS A 89 5.21 -9.49 -2.51
CA LYS A 89 6.21 -9.90 -3.49
C LYS A 89 6.33 -8.84 -4.56
N CYS A 90 7.50 -8.21 -4.66
CA CYS A 90 7.78 -7.30 -5.77
C CYS A 90 7.69 -8.03 -7.10
N THR A 91 7.06 -7.38 -8.07
CA THR A 91 7.11 -7.84 -9.45
C THR A 91 8.47 -7.51 -10.05
N GLU A 92 8.81 -8.17 -11.16
CA GLU A 92 10.02 -7.81 -11.92
C GLU A 92 9.99 -6.36 -12.39
N ASN A 93 8.80 -5.82 -12.67
CA ASN A 93 8.66 -4.42 -13.04
C ASN A 93 9.00 -3.48 -11.88
N ASP A 94 8.54 -3.78 -10.68
CA ASP A 94 8.83 -2.99 -9.48
C ASP A 94 10.34 -2.97 -9.19
N ARG A 95 11.00 -4.14 -9.29
CA ARG A 95 12.46 -4.25 -9.15
C ARG A 95 13.19 -3.36 -10.16
N ARG A 96 12.80 -3.41 -11.44
CA ARG A 96 13.40 -2.55 -12.47
C ARG A 96 13.21 -1.05 -12.18
N ILE A 97 12.05 -0.66 -11.67
CA ILE A 97 11.77 0.73 -11.27
C ILE A 97 12.72 1.17 -10.16
N LEU A 98 12.88 0.35 -9.11
CA LEU A 98 13.78 0.67 -7.99
C LEU A 98 15.24 0.67 -8.39
N VAL A 99 15.66 -0.27 -9.25
CA VAL A 99 17.03 -0.28 -9.81
C VAL A 99 17.29 1.01 -10.57
N ARG A 100 16.36 1.44 -11.43
CA ARG A 100 16.50 2.69 -12.18
C ARG A 100 16.57 3.91 -11.25
N ALA A 101 15.73 3.96 -10.22
CA ALA A 101 15.76 5.02 -9.22
C ALA A 101 17.10 5.06 -8.45
N LYS A 102 17.60 3.88 -8.05
CA LYS A 102 18.90 3.72 -7.39
C LYS A 102 20.05 4.20 -8.27
N THR A 103 20.11 3.74 -9.52
CA THR A 103 21.13 4.17 -10.49
C THR A 103 21.10 5.68 -10.70
N TRP A 104 19.91 6.28 -10.77
CA TRP A 104 19.79 7.72 -10.89
C TRP A 104 20.31 8.47 -9.66
N LEU A 105 19.98 8.02 -8.44
CA LEU A 105 20.46 8.62 -7.18
C LEU A 105 21.97 8.45 -6.99
N GLU A 106 22.55 7.33 -7.39
CA GLU A 106 24.00 7.09 -7.38
C GLU A 106 24.73 8.04 -8.34
N ALA A 107 24.17 8.26 -9.53
CA ALA A 107 24.71 9.20 -10.51
C ALA A 107 24.52 10.68 -10.11
N ASN A 108 23.57 10.97 -9.23
CA ASN A 108 23.19 12.32 -8.81
C ASN A 108 23.18 12.42 -7.29
N PRO A 109 24.36 12.38 -6.63
CA PRO A 109 24.47 12.31 -5.20
C PRO A 109 23.76 13.50 -4.55
N ASP A 110 22.78 13.15 -3.74
CA ASP A 110 21.92 14.09 -3.07
C ASP A 110 22.47 14.37 -1.67
N GLN A 111 22.98 15.58 -1.44
CA GLN A 111 23.63 15.98 -0.19
C GLN A 111 22.71 15.92 1.03
N GLN A 112 21.38 15.88 0.84
CA GLN A 112 20.41 15.77 1.94
C GLN A 112 20.05 14.31 2.26
N LEU A 113 20.51 13.35 1.46
CA LEU A 113 20.29 11.94 1.70
C LEU A 113 21.39 11.39 2.60
N SER A 114 21.08 11.22 3.88
CA SER A 114 21.96 10.48 4.80
C SER A 114 22.04 8.99 4.38
N PRO A 115 23.20 8.32 4.56
CA PRO A 115 23.33 6.87 4.37
C PRO A 115 22.35 6.03 5.21
N ASP A 116 21.89 6.58 6.33
CA ASP A 116 20.92 5.95 7.25
C ASP A 116 19.48 6.46 7.02
N SER A 117 19.22 7.09 5.87
CA SER A 117 17.90 7.63 5.57
C SER A 117 16.89 6.50 5.29
N PRO A 118 15.67 6.53 5.88
CA PRO A 118 14.60 5.59 5.54
C PRO A 118 14.20 5.60 4.06
N VAL A 119 14.56 6.66 3.32
CA VAL A 119 14.41 6.73 1.86
C VAL A 119 15.18 5.59 1.17
N LEU A 120 16.37 5.24 1.69
CA LEU A 120 17.19 4.16 1.14
C LEU A 120 16.62 2.78 1.46
N ASP A 121 15.90 2.62 2.56
CA ASP A 121 15.17 1.38 2.86
C ASP A 121 14.06 1.14 1.82
N GLY A 122 13.41 2.20 1.36
CA GLY A 122 12.44 2.15 0.26
C GLY A 122 13.02 1.60 -1.05
N LEU A 123 14.32 1.82 -1.32
CA LEU A 123 15.00 1.24 -2.49
C LEU A 123 15.29 -0.26 -2.33
N ARG A 124 15.39 -0.74 -1.08
CA ARG A 124 15.74 -2.13 -0.75
C ARG A 124 14.52 -3.00 -0.45
N ILE A 125 13.32 -2.44 -0.52
CA ILE A 125 12.08 -3.16 -0.15
C ILE A 125 11.86 -4.43 -0.97
N CYS A 126 12.43 -4.50 -2.18
CA CYS A 126 12.35 -5.67 -3.06
C CYS A 126 13.56 -6.63 -2.95
N ASP A 127 14.57 -6.30 -2.14
CA ASP A 127 15.76 -7.14 -1.92
C ASP A 127 15.51 -8.19 -0.83
N ALA A 128 14.53 -7.95 0.05
CA ALA A 128 14.20 -8.83 1.17
C ALA A 128 13.36 -10.08 0.78
N HIS A 129 13.00 -10.23 -0.51
CA HIS A 129 12.04 -11.24 -1.01
C HIS A 129 12.42 -11.88 -2.35
#